data_AF-A0A523JRS5-F1
#
_entry.id   AF-A0A523JRS5-F1
#
_cell.length_a   1.000
_cell.length_b   1.000
_cell.length_c   1.000
_cell.angle_alpha   90.00
_cell.angle_beta   90.00
_cell.angle_gamma   90.00
#
_symmetry.space_group_name_H-M   'P 1'
#
loop_
_entity.id
_entity.type
_entity.pdbx_description
1 polymer ?
#
loop_
_entity_poly.entity_id
_entity_poly.type
_entity_poly.pdbx_seq_one_letter_code
_entity_poly.pdbx_strand_id
1 'polypeptide(L)'
;MAKVSREAAEVNARIVYWGAEGAGKSANLRSAYTKMRPDHRGELREVPSSLDPAASYEVLPISLGEVAGIRTQIELIAAPGQSDQVATRKQLLDQVDGIVLVIDATADRVDANMESYEELRRSLAAYGRNLTDIPFVLQYNKRDLADPYALEDLHRKLDSGSVAVFESVATEGTGVLQTLSTISKQVIRSLRNQALPLPGKDTAPDPPRAEASSAERMEAAILDEASSPDRAALDTAAQSAQTLLDQQSPWPQAGEIEAGSGVRIGPDLTIVSVGHASRCGDRSVRIPLVLGDAEGGTSTLVLTIQLDTIPDGESG
;
A
#
# COMPACT_ATOMS: atom_id res chain seq x y z
N MET A 1 0.43 -1.36 -25.20
CA MET A 1 -0.71 -1.71 -26.07
C MET A 1 -0.89 -3.21 -25.96
N ALA A 2 -1.79 -3.62 -25.09
CA ALA A 2 -2.19 -5.01 -24.93
C ALA A 2 -2.51 -5.66 -26.29
N LYS A 3 -1.96 -6.85 -26.54
CA LYS A 3 -2.37 -7.67 -27.69
C LYS A 3 -3.74 -8.27 -27.39
N VAL A 4 -4.77 -7.74 -28.06
CA VAL A 4 -6.10 -8.37 -28.09
C VAL A 4 -6.07 -9.42 -29.20
N SER A 5 -5.96 -10.70 -28.83
CA SER A 5 -6.17 -11.81 -29.75
C SER A 5 -7.66 -11.90 -30.10
N ARG A 6 -8.00 -11.95 -31.38
CA ARG A 6 -9.41 -12.05 -31.84
C ARG A 6 -9.94 -13.49 -31.90
N GLU A 7 -9.13 -14.49 -31.57
CA GLU A 7 -9.53 -15.91 -31.61
C GLU A 7 -9.89 -16.47 -30.22
N ALA A 8 -9.53 -15.76 -29.15
CA ALA A 8 -10.06 -15.91 -27.79
C ALA A 8 -9.96 -14.53 -27.13
N ALA A 9 -11.04 -14.01 -26.54
CA ALA A 9 -11.06 -12.67 -25.91
C ALA A 9 -10.14 -12.65 -24.67
N GLU A 10 -8.84 -12.49 -24.90
CA GLU A 10 -7.78 -12.47 -23.91
C GLU A 10 -7.11 -11.10 -23.90
N VAL A 11 -7.07 -10.48 -22.72
CA VAL A 11 -6.37 -9.22 -22.46
C VAL A 11 -5.12 -9.53 -21.65
N ASN A 12 -3.97 -9.23 -22.24
CA ASN A 12 -2.67 -9.31 -21.60
C ASN A 12 -2.18 -7.89 -21.30
N ALA A 13 -2.15 -7.53 -20.01
CA ALA A 13 -1.69 -6.22 -19.56
C ALA A 13 -0.32 -6.32 -18.88
N ARG A 14 0.52 -5.30 -19.05
CA ARG A 14 1.86 -5.25 -18.43
C ARG A 14 1.93 -4.13 -17.40
N ILE A 15 2.26 -4.48 -16.16
CA ILE A 15 2.47 -3.55 -15.07
C ILE A 15 3.93 -3.55 -14.66
N VAL A 16 4.59 -2.40 -14.77
CA VAL A 16 6.00 -2.24 -14.44
C VAL A 16 6.13 -1.60 -13.05
N TYR A 17 6.84 -2.29 -12.16
CA TYR A 17 7.34 -1.72 -10.91
C TYR A 17 8.64 -0.98 -11.21
N TRP A 18 8.63 0.33 -11.02
CA TRP A 18 9.74 1.24 -11.26
C TRP A 18 10.21 1.88 -9.95
N GLY A 19 11.46 2.32 -9.88
CA GLY A 19 12.01 2.98 -8.69
C GLY A 19 13.53 2.81 -8.59
N ALA A 20 14.15 3.48 -7.63
CA ALA A 20 15.59 3.44 -7.41
C ALA A 20 16.10 2.04 -7.07
N GLU A 21 17.41 1.82 -7.22
CA GLU A 21 18.04 0.58 -6.75
C GLU A 21 17.78 0.37 -5.26
N GLY A 22 17.43 -0.86 -4.87
CA GLY A 22 17.14 -1.18 -3.47
C GLY A 22 15.80 -0.66 -2.92
N ALA A 23 14.97 0.02 -3.72
CA ALA A 23 13.67 0.55 -3.27
C ALA A 23 12.64 -0.53 -2.88
N GLY A 24 12.86 -1.80 -3.27
CA GLY A 24 11.99 -2.93 -2.89
C GLY A 24 11.01 -3.40 -3.98
N LYS A 25 11.36 -3.21 -5.26
CA LYS A 25 10.58 -3.70 -6.43
C LYS A 25 10.45 -5.22 -6.42
N SER A 26 11.55 -5.96 -6.36
CA SER A 26 11.56 -7.42 -6.28
C SER A 26 10.88 -7.95 -5.01
N ALA A 27 11.04 -7.25 -3.88
CA ALA A 27 10.37 -7.59 -2.63
C ALA A 27 8.84 -7.50 -2.78
N ASN A 28 8.32 -6.50 -3.50
CA ASN A 28 6.89 -6.41 -3.83
C ASN A 28 6.42 -7.63 -4.63
N LEU A 29 7.12 -8.02 -5.69
CA LEU A 29 6.74 -9.17 -6.53
C LEU A 29 6.78 -10.49 -5.73
N ARG A 30 7.83 -10.70 -4.92
CA ARG A 30 7.97 -11.89 -4.06
C ARG A 30 6.89 -11.95 -2.98
N SER A 31 6.55 -10.81 -2.41
CA SER A 31 5.50 -10.68 -1.40
C SER A 31 4.11 -10.92 -2.00
N ALA A 32 3.84 -10.33 -3.17
CA ALA A 32 2.63 -10.60 -3.94
C ALA A 32 2.54 -12.08 -4.31
N TYR A 33 3.62 -12.68 -4.81
CA TYR A 33 3.70 -14.11 -5.07
C TYR A 33 3.30 -14.87 -3.82
N THR A 34 3.95 -14.67 -2.67
CA THR A 34 3.69 -15.43 -1.44
C THR A 34 2.24 -15.32 -0.96
N LYS A 35 1.65 -14.12 -0.99
CA LYS A 35 0.30 -13.85 -0.44
C LYS A 35 -0.85 -14.22 -1.36
N MET A 36 -0.64 -14.27 -2.67
CA MET A 36 -1.71 -14.62 -3.62
C MET A 36 -2.02 -16.11 -3.60
N ARG A 37 -3.22 -16.52 -3.98
CA ARG A 37 -3.52 -17.94 -4.14
C ARG A 37 -2.74 -18.54 -5.33
N PRO A 38 -2.24 -19.79 -5.23
CA PRO A 38 -1.55 -20.46 -6.34
C PRO A 38 -2.37 -20.49 -7.63
N ASP A 39 -3.70 -20.63 -7.54
CA ASP A 39 -4.60 -20.66 -8.71
C ASP A 39 -4.65 -19.34 -9.49
N HIS A 40 -4.25 -18.22 -8.87
CA HIS A 40 -4.33 -16.88 -9.45
C HIS A 40 -2.97 -16.30 -9.85
N ARG A 41 -1.89 -17.08 -9.70
CA ARG A 41 -0.52 -16.64 -9.99
C ARG A 41 0.24 -17.71 -10.79
N GLY A 42 1.04 -17.26 -11.74
CA GLY A 42 2.05 -18.11 -12.39
C GLY A 42 3.31 -18.23 -11.53
N GLU A 43 4.34 -18.85 -12.10
CA GLU A 43 5.66 -18.89 -11.48
C GLU A 43 6.33 -17.51 -11.52
N LEU A 44 6.93 -17.11 -10.40
CA LEU A 44 7.85 -15.99 -10.37
C LEU A 44 9.13 -16.42 -11.08
N ARG A 45 9.46 -15.74 -12.17
CA ARG A 45 10.59 -16.09 -13.04
C ARG A 45 11.53 -14.91 -13.23
N GLU A 46 12.82 -15.21 -13.29
CA GLU A 46 13.84 -14.26 -13.71
C GLU A 46 14.06 -14.40 -15.22
N VAL A 47 13.99 -13.29 -15.93
CA VAL A 47 14.06 -13.25 -17.40
C VAL A 47 15.30 -12.47 -17.82
N PRO A 48 16.20 -13.06 -18.62
CA PRO A 48 17.34 -12.32 -19.16
C PRO A 48 16.86 -11.26 -20.15
N SER A 49 17.51 -10.10 -20.13
CA SER A 49 17.24 -9.04 -21.09
C SER A 49 17.74 -9.44 -22.49
N SER A 50 16.94 -9.13 -23.50
CA SER A 50 17.32 -9.32 -24.90
C SER A 50 18.34 -8.29 -25.39
N LEU A 51 18.42 -7.13 -24.72
CA LEU A 51 19.32 -6.04 -25.10
C LEU A 51 20.67 -6.11 -24.38
N ASP A 52 20.68 -6.65 -23.16
CA ASP A 52 21.88 -6.74 -22.34
C ASP A 52 21.95 -8.12 -21.67
N PRO A 53 22.85 -9.01 -22.12
CA PRO A 53 23.01 -10.35 -21.55
C PRO A 53 23.38 -10.37 -20.06
N ALA A 54 23.91 -9.27 -19.52
CA ALA A 54 24.24 -9.14 -18.09
C ALA A 54 23.04 -8.66 -17.25
N ALA A 55 21.98 -8.18 -17.89
CA ALA A 55 20.77 -7.71 -17.22
C ALA A 55 19.70 -8.80 -17.18
N SER A 56 19.04 -8.93 -16.03
CA SER A 56 17.85 -9.75 -15.85
C SER A 56 16.78 -8.97 -15.10
N TYR A 57 15.53 -9.38 -15.24
CA TYR A 57 14.41 -8.78 -14.52
C TYR A 57 13.40 -9.85 -14.07
N GLU A 58 12.72 -9.58 -12.96
CA GLU A 58 11.72 -10.50 -12.42
C GLU A 58 10.36 -10.26 -13.08
N VAL A 59 9.66 -11.35 -13.41
CA VAL A 59 8.32 -11.35 -13.97
C VAL A 59 7.42 -12.27 -13.15
N LEU A 60 6.24 -11.76 -12.77
CA LEU A 60 5.19 -12.53 -12.11
C LEU A 60 3.90 -12.44 -12.94
N PRO A 61 3.49 -13.52 -13.62
CA PRO A 61 2.18 -13.61 -14.25
C PRO A 61 1.07 -13.73 -13.21
N ILE A 62 0.00 -12.98 -13.37
CA ILE A 62 -1.20 -12.99 -12.54
C ILE A 62 -2.41 -13.28 -13.43
N SER A 63 -3.21 -14.24 -13.01
CA SER A 63 -4.46 -14.60 -13.66
C SER A 63 -5.62 -14.02 -12.86
N LEU A 64 -6.33 -13.05 -13.43
CA LEU A 64 -7.52 -12.46 -12.81
C LEU A 64 -8.82 -13.19 -13.20
N GLY A 65 -8.72 -14.26 -13.99
CA GLY A 65 -9.87 -14.99 -14.52
C GLY A 65 -10.59 -14.19 -15.61
N GLU A 66 -11.91 -14.34 -15.68
CA GLU A 66 -12.75 -13.59 -16.62
C GLU A 66 -13.25 -12.28 -16.01
N VAL A 67 -12.90 -11.17 -16.63
CA VAL A 67 -13.39 -9.83 -16.31
C VAL A 67 -14.28 -9.38 -17.46
N ALA A 68 -15.59 -9.21 -17.19
CA ALA A 68 -16.58 -8.87 -18.21
C ALA A 68 -16.59 -9.80 -19.44
N GLY A 69 -16.38 -11.12 -19.21
CA GLY A 69 -16.34 -12.13 -20.27
C GLY A 69 -15.02 -12.19 -21.05
N ILE A 70 -13.99 -11.45 -20.60
CA ILE A 70 -12.66 -11.43 -21.21
C ILE A 70 -11.67 -12.01 -20.22
N ARG A 71 -10.94 -13.05 -20.64
CA ARG A 71 -9.85 -13.62 -19.83
C ARG A 71 -8.75 -12.59 -19.69
N THR A 72 -8.44 -12.22 -18.45
CA THR A 72 -7.48 -11.15 -18.17
C THR A 72 -6.27 -11.72 -17.45
N GLN A 73 -5.11 -11.50 -18.06
CA GLN A 73 -3.81 -11.85 -17.50
C GLN A 73 -2.98 -10.58 -17.37
N ILE A 74 -2.31 -10.43 -16.23
CA ILE A 74 -1.43 -9.31 -15.93
C ILE A 74 -0.02 -9.84 -15.73
N GLU A 75 0.96 -9.27 -16.41
CA GLU A 75 2.37 -9.50 -16.12
C GLU A 75 2.90 -8.37 -15.24
N LEU A 76 3.27 -8.70 -14.00
CA LEU A 76 4.03 -7.79 -13.15
C LEU A 76 5.51 -7.92 -13.48
N ILE A 77 6.19 -6.79 -13.67
CA ILE A 77 7.60 -6.76 -14.06
C ILE A 77 8.35 -5.83 -13.10
N ALA A 78 9.37 -6.34 -12.41
CA ALA A 78 10.28 -5.49 -11.63
C ALA A 78 11.40 -4.97 -12.54
N ALA A 79 11.42 -3.66 -12.81
CA ALA A 79 12.50 -3.07 -13.58
C ALA A 79 13.85 -3.23 -12.84
N PRO A 80 14.96 -3.47 -13.56
CA PRO A 80 16.26 -3.58 -12.92
C PRO A 80 16.73 -2.24 -12.36
N GLY A 81 17.35 -2.28 -11.18
CA GLY A 81 17.78 -1.08 -10.45
C GLY A 81 19.15 -0.53 -10.81
N GLN A 82 20.04 -1.32 -11.43
CA GLN A 82 21.44 -0.94 -11.64
C GLN A 82 21.59 0.19 -12.68
N SER A 83 22.48 1.14 -12.42
CA SER A 83 22.62 2.36 -13.22
C SER A 83 23.00 2.13 -14.69
N ASP A 84 23.68 1.04 -15.01
CA ASP A 84 24.11 0.67 -16.36
C ASP A 84 23.02 -0.02 -17.21
N GLN A 85 21.91 -0.45 -16.61
CA GLN A 85 20.83 -1.20 -17.29
C GLN A 85 19.72 -0.29 -17.88
N VAL A 86 20.07 0.93 -18.30
CA VAL A 86 19.13 1.94 -18.83
C VAL A 86 18.38 1.43 -20.06
N ALA A 87 19.07 0.75 -20.98
CA ALA A 87 18.47 0.25 -22.22
C ALA A 87 17.36 -0.79 -21.94
N THR A 88 17.64 -1.72 -21.04
CA THR A 88 16.66 -2.72 -20.57
C THR A 88 15.47 -2.05 -19.90
N ARG A 89 15.71 -1.11 -18.97
CA ARG A 89 14.64 -0.33 -18.33
C ARG A 89 13.75 0.38 -19.34
N LYS A 90 14.35 1.04 -20.33
CA LYS A 90 13.62 1.72 -21.40
C LYS A 90 12.78 0.74 -22.22
N GLN A 91 13.32 -0.42 -22.59
CA GLN A 91 12.57 -1.47 -23.29
C GLN A 91 11.36 -1.97 -22.47
N LEU A 92 11.49 -2.10 -21.15
CA LEU A 92 10.37 -2.56 -20.30
C LEU A 92 9.20 -1.57 -20.30
N LEU A 93 9.46 -0.29 -20.52
CA LEU A 93 8.41 0.71 -20.68
C LEU A 93 7.73 0.63 -22.04
N ASP A 94 8.31 -0.06 -23.03
CA ASP A 94 7.63 -0.28 -24.30
C ASP A 94 6.36 -1.11 -24.09
N GLN A 95 5.25 -0.59 -24.60
CA GLN A 95 3.90 -1.15 -24.45
C GLN A 95 3.41 -1.35 -23.00
N VAL A 96 4.02 -0.72 -22.00
CA VAL A 96 3.50 -0.72 -20.62
C VAL A 96 2.07 -0.19 -20.55
N ASP A 97 1.22 -0.85 -19.76
CA ASP A 97 -0.20 -0.49 -19.57
C ASP A 97 -0.47 0.10 -18.17
N GLY A 98 0.42 -0.12 -17.20
CA GLY A 98 0.39 0.53 -15.89
C GLY A 98 1.75 0.56 -15.19
N ILE A 99 1.96 1.54 -14.31
CA ILE A 99 3.23 1.74 -13.61
C ILE A 99 2.97 1.88 -12.11
N VAL A 100 3.78 1.19 -11.31
CA VAL A 100 3.89 1.41 -9.86
C VAL A 100 5.27 2.01 -9.59
N LEU A 101 5.32 3.25 -9.13
CA LEU A 101 6.57 3.86 -8.67
C LEU A 101 6.79 3.53 -7.20
N VAL A 102 7.77 2.67 -6.93
CA VAL A 102 8.21 2.29 -5.60
C VAL A 102 9.27 3.27 -5.14
N ILE A 103 8.94 4.01 -4.09
CA ILE A 103 9.78 5.00 -3.45
C ILE A 103 10.35 4.40 -2.18
N ASP A 104 11.65 4.49 -1.99
CA ASP A 104 12.28 4.17 -0.71
C ASP A 104 12.06 5.33 0.26
N ALA A 105 11.31 5.10 1.35
CA ALA A 105 10.92 6.16 2.27
C ALA A 105 12.02 6.59 3.27
N THR A 106 13.24 6.04 3.19
CA THR A 106 14.36 6.48 4.03
C THR A 106 14.91 7.84 3.58
N ALA A 107 15.31 8.67 4.55
CA ALA A 107 15.68 10.07 4.30
C ALA A 107 16.91 10.24 3.36
N ASP A 108 17.83 9.28 3.36
CA ASP A 108 19.03 9.25 2.51
C ASP A 108 18.75 8.88 1.05
N ARG A 109 17.53 8.42 0.73
CA ARG A 109 17.15 7.95 -0.61
C ARG A 109 16.38 8.96 -1.43
N VAL A 110 16.11 10.16 -0.89
CA VAL A 110 15.35 11.22 -1.57
C VAL A 110 15.92 11.54 -2.95
N ASP A 111 17.22 11.77 -3.09
CA ASP A 111 17.83 12.14 -4.37
C ASP A 111 17.75 10.99 -5.39
N ALA A 112 18.00 9.75 -4.96
CA ALA A 112 17.90 8.56 -5.81
C ALA A 112 16.45 8.32 -6.29
N ASN A 113 15.46 8.58 -5.42
CA ASN A 113 14.04 8.49 -5.78
C ASN A 113 13.66 9.54 -6.83
N MET A 114 14.12 10.79 -6.66
CA MET A 114 13.88 11.88 -7.61
C MET A 114 14.54 11.60 -8.96
N GLU A 115 15.78 11.11 -8.96
CA GLU A 115 16.48 10.72 -10.19
C GLU A 115 15.74 9.60 -10.93
N SER A 116 15.29 8.58 -10.21
CA SER A 116 14.52 7.46 -10.79
C SER A 116 13.17 7.92 -11.35
N TYR A 117 12.49 8.86 -10.68
CA TYR A 117 11.25 9.45 -11.17
C TYR A 117 11.46 10.26 -12.46
N GLU A 118 12.51 11.09 -12.51
CA GLU A 118 12.83 11.88 -13.70
C GLU A 118 13.31 11.00 -14.86
N GLU A 119 14.05 9.91 -14.57
CA GLU A 119 14.41 8.90 -15.57
C GLU A 119 13.17 8.24 -16.17
N LEU A 120 12.17 7.90 -15.35
CA LEU A 120 10.89 7.34 -15.83
C LEU A 120 10.21 8.31 -16.81
N ARG A 121 10.09 9.59 -16.43
CA ARG A 121 9.45 10.61 -17.28
C ARG A 121 10.19 10.77 -18.60
N ARG A 122 11.52 10.90 -18.57
CA ARG A 122 12.36 11.00 -19.78
C ARG A 122 12.25 9.75 -20.66
N SER A 123 12.21 8.56 -20.05
CA SER A 123 12.11 7.30 -20.78
C SER A 123 10.76 7.12 -21.47
N LEU A 124 9.65 7.51 -20.82
CA LEU A 124 8.32 7.51 -21.43
C LEU A 124 8.22 8.56 -22.56
N ALA A 125 8.77 9.76 -22.33
CA ALA A 125 8.78 10.82 -23.33
C ALA A 125 9.53 10.41 -24.61
N ALA A 126 10.58 9.59 -24.48
CA ALA A 126 11.30 9.04 -25.63
C ALA A 126 10.46 8.07 -26.49
N TYR A 127 9.34 7.56 -25.96
CA TYR A 127 8.31 6.81 -26.70
C TYR A 127 7.10 7.67 -27.08
N GLY A 128 7.18 8.99 -26.89
CA GLY A 128 6.07 9.90 -27.15
C GLY A 128 4.88 9.72 -26.20
N ARG A 129 5.08 9.15 -25.00
CA ARG A 129 4.02 8.96 -24.00
C ARG A 129 4.29 9.81 -22.76
N ASN A 130 3.22 10.34 -22.16
CA ASN A 130 3.31 11.02 -20.88
C ASN A 130 2.89 10.09 -19.75
N LEU A 131 3.42 10.35 -18.55
CA LEU A 131 3.04 9.61 -17.35
C LEU A 131 1.55 9.76 -17.02
N THR A 132 0.95 10.91 -17.36
CA THR A 132 -0.48 11.20 -17.16
C THR A 132 -1.42 10.33 -17.99
N ASP A 133 -0.91 9.75 -19.09
CA ASP A 133 -1.71 8.96 -20.02
C ASP A 133 -1.76 7.48 -19.62
N ILE A 134 -0.95 7.09 -18.62
CA ILE A 134 -0.77 5.71 -18.17
C ILE A 134 -1.26 5.61 -16.72
N PRO A 135 -2.08 4.62 -16.37
CA PRO A 135 -2.36 4.25 -14.98
C PRO A 135 -1.09 4.25 -14.13
N PHE A 136 -1.09 5.07 -13.08
CA PHE A 136 0.09 5.33 -12.27
C PHE A 136 -0.27 5.34 -10.79
N VAL A 137 0.49 4.59 -10.00
CA VAL A 137 0.36 4.49 -8.55
C VAL A 137 1.71 4.74 -7.91
N LEU A 138 1.70 5.53 -6.84
CA LEU A 138 2.87 5.77 -5.99
C LEU A 138 2.82 4.84 -4.78
N GLN A 139 3.94 4.20 -4.47
CA GLN A 139 4.07 3.36 -3.30
C GLN A 139 5.28 3.80 -2.48
N TYR A 140 5.05 4.27 -1.26
CA TYR A 140 6.10 4.56 -0.28
C TYR A 140 6.43 3.30 0.49
N ASN A 141 7.56 2.70 0.15
CA ASN A 141 8.03 1.46 0.74
C ASN A 141 9.06 1.69 1.86
N LYS A 142 9.28 0.68 2.71
CA LYS A 142 10.14 0.73 3.91
C LYS A 142 9.64 1.71 4.97
N ARG A 143 8.33 1.74 5.17
CA ARG A 143 7.68 2.63 6.15
C ARG A 143 8.09 2.34 7.59
N ASP A 144 8.54 1.12 7.86
CA ASP A 144 9.20 0.71 9.10
C ASP A 144 10.48 1.49 9.42
N LEU A 145 11.16 2.04 8.41
CA LEU A 145 12.43 2.78 8.54
C LEU A 145 12.28 4.29 8.28
N ALA A 146 11.07 4.74 7.98
CA ALA A 146 10.83 6.08 7.46
C ALA A 146 10.54 7.10 8.57
N ASP A 147 11.14 8.28 8.46
CA ASP A 147 10.75 9.44 9.25
C ASP A 147 9.47 10.07 8.64
N PRO A 148 8.37 10.21 9.40
CA PRO A 148 7.14 10.85 8.92
C PRO A 148 7.36 12.25 8.31
N TYR A 149 8.27 13.05 8.85
CA TYR A 149 8.52 14.41 8.35
C TYR A 149 9.24 14.40 6.99
N ALA A 150 10.21 13.50 6.82
CA ALA A 150 10.93 13.35 5.56
C ALA A 150 10.01 12.88 4.42
N LEU A 151 8.98 12.10 4.75
CA LEU A 151 8.01 11.60 3.77
C LEU A 151 7.14 12.71 3.18
N GLU A 152 6.65 13.63 4.03
CA GLU A 152 5.81 14.74 3.57
C GLU A 152 6.59 15.66 2.62
N ASP A 153 7.84 15.96 2.97
CA ASP A 153 8.73 16.74 2.12
C ASP A 153 9.05 16.03 0.80
N LEU A 154 9.27 14.71 0.83
CA LEU A 154 9.46 13.91 -0.38
C LEU A 154 8.21 13.89 -1.27
N HIS A 155 7.02 13.77 -0.68
CA HIS A 155 5.76 13.84 -1.42
C HIS A 155 5.59 15.19 -2.12
N ARG A 156 5.87 16.29 -1.41
CA ARG A 156 5.82 17.64 -1.95
C ARG A 156 6.83 17.85 -3.08
N LYS A 157 8.03 17.28 -2.98
CA LYS A 157 9.09 17.36 -4.00
C LYS A 157 8.77 16.55 -5.26
N LEU A 158 8.15 15.38 -5.12
CA LEU A 158 7.79 14.52 -6.25
C LEU A 158 6.74 15.16 -7.17
N ASP A 159 5.86 16.02 -6.61
CA ASP A 159 4.80 16.72 -7.33
C ASP A 159 4.06 15.81 -8.33
N SER A 160 3.66 14.64 -7.85
CA SER A 160 3.10 13.58 -8.69
C SER A 160 1.62 13.80 -9.04
N GLY A 161 1.03 14.93 -8.63
CA GLY A 161 -0.39 15.24 -8.84
C GLY A 161 -1.33 14.34 -8.02
N SER A 162 -2.59 14.23 -8.45
CA SER A 162 -3.62 13.42 -7.77
C SER A 162 -3.52 11.93 -8.14
N VAL A 163 -2.40 11.30 -7.81
CA VAL A 163 -2.18 9.87 -8.05
C VAL A 163 -2.52 9.08 -6.79
N ALA A 164 -2.93 7.82 -6.95
CA ALA A 164 -3.17 6.97 -5.78
C ALA A 164 -1.84 6.66 -5.09
N VAL A 165 -1.79 6.87 -3.78
CA VAL A 165 -0.60 6.70 -2.95
C VAL A 165 -0.87 5.61 -1.92
N PHE A 166 0.09 4.70 -1.75
CA PHE A 166 0.04 3.66 -0.72
C PHE A 166 1.33 3.62 0.09
N GLU A 167 1.18 3.30 1.37
CA GLU A 167 2.28 2.99 2.26
C GLU A 167 2.50 1.46 2.27
N SER A 168 3.75 1.02 2.27
CA SER A 168 4.09 -0.39 2.27
C SER A 168 5.34 -0.74 3.07
N VAL A 169 5.34 -1.99 3.54
CA VAL A 169 6.54 -2.70 4.03
C VAL A 169 6.59 -3.98 3.23
N ALA A 170 7.30 -3.97 2.10
CA ALA A 170 7.25 -5.07 1.12
C ALA A 170 7.70 -6.42 1.70
N THR A 171 8.63 -6.40 2.66
CA THR A 171 9.15 -7.59 3.37
C THR A 171 8.08 -8.28 4.22
N GLU A 172 7.19 -7.52 4.86
CA GLU A 172 6.03 -8.02 5.61
C GLU A 172 4.79 -8.18 4.70
N GLY A 173 4.86 -7.58 3.52
CA GLY A 173 3.80 -7.51 2.51
C GLY A 173 2.63 -6.60 2.87
N THR A 174 2.80 -5.74 3.85
CA THR A 174 1.84 -4.68 4.17
C THR A 174 1.75 -3.71 2.99
N GLY A 175 0.54 -3.35 2.56
CA GLY A 175 0.31 -2.41 1.44
C GLY A 175 0.53 -2.97 0.03
N VAL A 176 1.21 -4.12 -0.13
CA VAL A 176 1.55 -4.71 -1.44
C VAL A 176 0.30 -5.08 -2.24
N LEU A 177 -0.61 -5.87 -1.66
CA LEU A 177 -1.83 -6.30 -2.36
C LEU A 177 -2.80 -5.15 -2.64
N GLN A 178 -2.85 -4.14 -1.75
CA GLN A 178 -3.68 -2.95 -1.94
C GLN A 178 -3.17 -2.11 -3.13
N THR A 179 -1.85 -1.91 -3.20
CA THR A 179 -1.18 -1.23 -4.32
C THR A 179 -1.48 -1.96 -5.63
N LEU A 180 -1.22 -3.28 -5.66
CA LEU A 180 -1.45 -4.15 -6.81
C LEU A 180 -2.92 -4.15 -7.27
N SER A 181 -3.85 -4.28 -6.34
CA SER A 181 -5.29 -4.28 -6.64
C SER A 181 -5.72 -2.95 -7.25
N THR A 182 -5.19 -1.83 -6.74
CA THR A 182 -5.53 -0.49 -7.24
C THR A 182 -5.01 -0.28 -8.66
N ILE A 183 -3.72 -0.57 -8.91
CA ILE A 183 -3.16 -0.40 -10.25
C ILE A 183 -3.83 -1.34 -11.25
N SER A 184 -4.13 -2.59 -10.86
CA SER A 184 -4.82 -3.55 -11.73
C SER A 184 -6.20 -3.05 -12.14
N LYS A 185 -6.98 -2.50 -11.19
CA LYS A 185 -8.29 -1.87 -11.47
C LYS A 185 -8.17 -0.69 -12.43
N GLN A 186 -7.17 0.18 -12.25
CA GLN A 186 -6.94 1.33 -13.12
C GLN A 186 -6.55 0.89 -14.54
N VAL A 187 -5.67 -0.11 -14.67
CA VAL A 187 -5.24 -0.68 -15.96
C VAL A 187 -6.42 -1.29 -16.71
N ILE A 188 -7.21 -2.15 -16.06
CA ILE A 188 -8.39 -2.76 -16.66
C ILE A 188 -9.40 -1.70 -17.11
N ARG A 189 -9.64 -0.68 -16.28
CA ARG A 189 -10.52 0.44 -16.64
C ARG A 189 -10.00 1.20 -17.87
N SER A 190 -8.70 1.48 -17.91
CA SER A 190 -8.07 2.15 -19.06
C SER A 190 -8.18 1.33 -20.34
N LEU A 191 -7.88 0.03 -20.28
CA LEU A 191 -7.97 -0.88 -21.43
C LEU A 191 -9.41 -1.01 -21.93
N ARG A 192 -10.39 -1.09 -21.03
CA ARG A 192 -11.82 -1.11 -21.39
C ARG A 192 -12.23 0.15 -22.14
N ASN A 193 -11.78 1.32 -21.67
CA ASN A 193 -12.09 2.59 -22.31
C ASN A 193 -11.42 2.74 -23.70
N GLN A 194 -10.30 2.07 -23.92
CA GLN A 194 -9.61 2.05 -25.22
C GLN A 194 -10.18 1.02 -26.20
N ALA A 195 -10.71 -0.11 -25.70
CA ALA A 195 -11.23 -1.21 -26.52
C ALA A 195 -12.67 -0.97 -27.05
N LEU A 196 -13.40 0.00 -26.51
CA LEU A 196 -14.76 0.35 -26.91
C LEU A 196 -14.86 1.87 -27.21
N PRO A 197 -15.01 2.30 -28.48
CA PRO A 197 -15.53 3.63 -28.75
C PRO A 197 -17.01 3.61 -28.39
N LEU A 198 -17.37 4.17 -27.23
CA LEU A 198 -18.76 4.46 -26.90
C LEU A 198 -19.29 5.53 -27.88
N PRO A 199 -20.37 5.26 -28.64
CA PRO A 199 -21.11 6.32 -29.29
C PRO A 199 -21.96 7.04 -28.23
N GLY A 200 -21.80 8.36 -28.13
CA GLY A 200 -22.82 9.24 -27.54
C GLY A 200 -22.62 9.63 -26.08
N LYS A 201 -22.17 10.88 -25.89
CA LYS A 201 -22.59 11.73 -24.77
C LYS A 201 -24.10 11.98 -24.94
N ASP A 202 -24.93 11.59 -23.97
CA ASP A 202 -25.99 12.44 -23.37
C ASP A 202 -27.02 11.63 -22.56
N THR A 203 -27.33 12.16 -21.37
CA THR A 203 -28.50 11.95 -20.48
C THR A 203 -28.63 10.65 -19.66
N ALA A 204 -28.54 10.82 -18.34
CA ALA A 204 -29.18 9.97 -17.31
C ALA A 204 -30.68 10.39 -17.17
N PRO A 205 -31.62 9.61 -16.56
CA PRO A 205 -31.48 8.86 -15.30
C PRO A 205 -31.98 7.39 -15.27
N ASP A 206 -31.52 6.68 -14.23
CA ASP A 206 -31.74 5.28 -13.77
C ASP A 206 -33.21 4.86 -13.47
N PRO A 207 -33.55 3.59 -13.10
CA PRO A 207 -33.08 2.23 -13.48
C PRO A 207 -34.27 1.26 -13.86
N PRO A 208 -34.04 -0.05 -14.15
CA PRO A 208 -34.23 -1.06 -13.10
C PRO A 208 -33.28 -2.29 -13.12
N ARG A 209 -32.74 -2.57 -11.92
CA ARG A 209 -32.51 -3.86 -11.21
C ARG A 209 -31.93 -5.12 -11.90
N ALA A 210 -30.88 -5.61 -11.22
CA ALA A 210 -30.52 -7.00 -10.90
C ALA A 210 -29.62 -7.78 -11.88
N GLU A 211 -28.30 -7.72 -11.63
CA GLU A 211 -27.46 -8.86 -11.24
C GLU A 211 -26.22 -8.28 -10.52
N ALA A 212 -25.88 -8.78 -9.33
CA ALA A 212 -24.82 -8.23 -8.48
C ALA A 212 -23.47 -8.20 -9.21
N SER A 213 -22.85 -7.03 -9.25
CA SER A 213 -21.58 -6.78 -9.95
C SER A 213 -20.41 -7.48 -9.25
N SER A 214 -19.37 -7.81 -10.01
CA SER A 214 -18.15 -8.45 -9.48
C SER A 214 -17.45 -7.62 -8.39
N ALA A 215 -17.73 -6.32 -8.31
CA ALA A 215 -17.29 -5.45 -7.22
C ALA A 215 -18.02 -5.79 -5.91
N GLU A 216 -19.33 -6.00 -5.96
CA GLU A 216 -20.14 -6.40 -4.81
C GLU A 216 -19.84 -7.85 -4.38
N ARG A 217 -19.47 -8.74 -5.31
CA ARG A 217 -19.03 -10.12 -4.95
C ARG A 217 -17.65 -10.16 -4.28
N MET A 218 -16.73 -9.29 -4.71
CA MET A 218 -15.43 -9.11 -4.07
C MET A 218 -15.58 -8.44 -2.70
N GLU A 219 -16.45 -7.43 -2.61
CA GLU A 219 -16.75 -6.72 -1.36
C GLU A 219 -17.49 -7.62 -0.37
N ALA A 220 -18.42 -8.46 -0.83
CA ALA A 220 -19.10 -9.46 -0.01
C ALA A 220 -18.15 -10.56 0.49
N ALA A 221 -17.20 -11.02 -0.33
CA ALA A 221 -16.19 -12.00 0.12
C ALA A 221 -15.25 -11.42 1.18
N ILE A 222 -14.90 -10.13 1.06
CA ILE A 222 -14.08 -9.40 2.04
C ILE A 222 -14.88 -9.13 3.34
N LEU A 223 -16.18 -8.84 3.24
CA LEU A 223 -17.06 -8.62 4.39
C LEU A 223 -17.43 -9.92 5.13
N ASP A 224 -17.51 -11.04 4.43
CA ASP A 224 -17.74 -12.37 5.02
C ASP A 224 -16.50 -12.86 5.78
N GLU A 225 -15.30 -12.60 5.26
CA GLU A 225 -14.01 -12.85 5.94
C GLU A 225 -13.79 -11.91 7.14
N ALA A 226 -14.36 -10.69 7.09
CA ALA A 226 -14.43 -9.75 8.20
C ALA A 226 -15.44 -10.13 9.30
N SER A 227 -16.34 -11.09 9.04
CA SER A 227 -17.36 -11.58 9.98
C SER A 227 -16.92 -12.83 10.75
N SER A 228 -15.64 -13.20 10.64
CA SER A 228 -15.02 -14.30 11.37
C SER A 228 -15.15 -14.09 12.90
N PRO A 229 -15.42 -15.15 13.69
CA PRO A 229 -15.78 -15.07 15.12
C PRO A 229 -14.78 -14.34 16.03
N ASP A 230 -13.54 -14.14 15.58
CA ASP A 230 -12.52 -13.36 16.31
C ASP A 230 -12.88 -11.86 16.42
N ARG A 231 -13.61 -11.30 15.45
CA ARG A 231 -13.98 -9.88 15.45
C ARG A 231 -15.10 -9.57 16.44
N ALA A 232 -16.04 -10.49 16.63
CA ALA A 232 -17.09 -10.37 17.65
C ALA A 232 -16.51 -10.37 19.08
N ALA A 233 -15.43 -11.15 19.30
CA ALA A 233 -14.69 -11.13 20.57
C ALA A 233 -13.95 -9.80 20.79
N LEU A 234 -13.34 -9.25 19.73
CA LEU A 234 -12.67 -7.94 19.75
C LEU A 234 -13.64 -6.77 19.94
N ASP A 235 -14.81 -6.79 19.30
CA ASP A 235 -15.84 -5.73 19.45
C ASP A 235 -16.51 -5.81 20.83
N THR A 236 -16.72 -7.02 21.38
CA THR A 236 -17.22 -7.20 22.75
C THR A 236 -16.19 -6.70 23.79
N ALA A 237 -14.91 -6.96 23.54
CA ALA A 237 -13.83 -6.43 24.37
C ALA A 237 -13.73 -4.90 24.27
N ALA A 238 -13.91 -4.33 23.08
CA ALA A 238 -13.92 -2.88 22.85
C ALA A 238 -15.11 -2.18 23.53
N GLN A 239 -16.32 -2.76 23.45
CA GLN A 239 -17.51 -2.21 24.12
C GLN A 239 -17.42 -2.31 25.64
N SER A 240 -16.82 -3.39 26.16
CA SER A 240 -16.55 -3.55 27.60
C SER A 240 -15.54 -2.51 28.09
N ALA A 241 -14.49 -2.25 27.31
CA ALA A 241 -13.50 -1.20 27.58
C ALA A 241 -14.10 0.21 27.52
N GLN A 242 -14.99 0.48 26.55
CA GLN A 242 -15.67 1.77 26.42
C GLN A 242 -16.63 2.05 27.58
N THR A 243 -17.35 1.01 28.05
CA THR A 243 -18.26 1.10 29.19
C THR A 243 -17.52 1.37 30.51
N LEU A 244 -16.29 0.84 30.65
CA LEU A 244 -15.39 1.12 31.77
C LEU A 244 -14.82 2.54 31.72
N LEU A 245 -14.65 3.11 30.52
CA LEU A 245 -14.16 4.47 30.32
C LEU A 245 -15.24 5.55 30.59
N ASP A 246 -16.51 5.26 30.27
CA ASP A 246 -17.62 6.20 30.46
C ASP A 246 -18.07 6.35 31.92
N GLN A 247 -17.72 5.40 32.80
CA GLN A 247 -18.19 5.41 34.20
C GLN A 247 -17.26 6.11 35.20
N GLN A 248 -16.14 6.73 34.79
CA GLN A 248 -15.24 7.38 35.75
C GLN A 248 -14.75 8.77 35.34
N SER A 249 -15.32 9.78 35.99
CA SER A 249 -14.60 10.95 36.52
C SER A 249 -15.19 11.25 37.90
N PRO A 250 -14.41 11.66 38.92
CA PRO A 250 -13.21 12.51 38.82
C PRO A 250 -11.93 11.85 39.37
N TRP A 251 -10.79 12.34 38.86
CA TRP A 251 -9.43 11.94 39.21
C TRP A 251 -9.12 12.06 40.71
N PRO A 252 -8.51 11.04 41.35
CA PRO A 252 -7.82 11.22 42.62
C PRO A 252 -6.39 11.74 42.40
N GLN A 253 -5.92 12.49 43.39
CA GLN A 253 -4.58 13.05 43.48
C GLN A 253 -3.52 11.96 43.62
N ALA A 254 -2.31 12.31 43.16
CA ALA A 254 -1.04 11.60 43.28
C ALA A 254 -0.93 10.55 44.40
N GLY A 255 -0.52 9.34 44.03
CA GLY A 255 0.00 8.31 44.93
C GLY A 255 -0.73 6.98 44.83
N GLU A 256 0.06 5.91 44.64
CA GLU A 256 -0.29 4.48 44.64
C GLU A 256 -1.00 3.93 43.39
N ILE A 257 -0.26 3.06 42.68
CA ILE A 257 -0.77 2.17 41.65
C ILE A 257 -1.53 1.05 42.38
N GLU A 258 -2.86 1.14 42.43
CA GLU A 258 -3.68 -0.02 42.78
C GLU A 258 -3.73 -0.98 41.59
N ALA A 259 -3.03 -2.11 41.74
CA ALA A 259 -3.03 -3.20 40.80
C ALA A 259 -4.40 -3.91 40.83
N GLY A 260 -5.19 -3.73 39.77
CA GLY A 260 -6.32 -4.59 39.47
C GLY A 260 -5.83 -6.03 39.31
N SER A 261 -6.36 -6.96 40.12
CA SER A 261 -5.90 -8.34 40.14
C SER A 261 -6.07 -8.99 38.76
N GLY A 262 -4.96 -9.32 38.10
CA GLY A 262 -4.96 -10.07 36.85
C GLY A 262 -3.76 -9.82 35.92
N VAL A 263 -3.09 -8.67 36.02
CA VAL A 263 -1.95 -8.37 35.12
C VAL A 263 -0.65 -8.88 35.74
N ARG A 264 -0.10 -9.96 35.19
CA ARG A 264 1.27 -10.40 35.50
C ARG A 264 2.24 -9.60 34.61
N ILE A 265 3.01 -8.70 35.23
CA ILE A 265 4.07 -7.95 34.55
C ILE A 265 5.32 -8.84 34.52
N GLY A 266 5.58 -9.49 33.38
CA GLY A 266 6.86 -10.16 33.11
C GLY A 266 7.94 -9.16 32.69
N PRO A 267 9.24 -9.51 32.78
CA PRO A 267 10.36 -8.62 32.47
C PRO A 267 10.53 -8.31 30.97
N ASP A 268 9.97 -9.14 30.09
CA ASP A 268 10.18 -9.08 28.63
C ASP A 268 8.93 -8.55 27.90
N LEU A 269 8.55 -7.29 28.19
CA LEU A 269 7.42 -6.63 27.52
C LEU A 269 7.90 -5.88 26.26
N THR A 270 7.20 -6.10 25.15
CA THR A 270 7.40 -5.41 23.87
C THR A 270 6.16 -4.63 23.48
N ILE A 271 6.31 -3.50 22.79
CA ILE A 271 5.15 -2.76 22.28
C ILE A 271 4.65 -3.46 21.02
N VAL A 272 3.49 -4.10 21.11
CA VAL A 272 2.83 -4.82 20.01
C VAL A 272 2.02 -3.86 19.14
N SER A 273 1.42 -2.83 19.74
CA SER A 273 0.65 -1.84 18.99
C SER A 273 0.64 -0.49 19.70
N VAL A 274 0.67 0.59 18.91
CA VAL A 274 0.45 1.96 19.38
C VAL A 274 -0.82 2.46 18.71
N GLY A 275 -1.83 2.77 19.52
CA GLY A 275 -3.05 3.38 19.04
C GLY A 275 -2.88 4.87 18.78
N HIS A 276 -3.93 5.49 18.24
CA HIS A 276 -3.88 6.89 17.83
C HIS A 276 -3.65 7.81 19.04
N ALA A 277 -2.59 8.61 18.96
CA ALA A 277 -2.33 9.67 19.91
C ALA A 277 -3.46 10.71 19.82
N SER A 278 -4.13 10.96 20.94
CA SER A 278 -5.21 11.94 21.03
C SER A 278 -4.82 13.05 21.99
N ARG A 279 -5.07 14.30 21.62
CA ARG A 279 -4.97 15.41 22.56
C ARG A 279 -6.07 15.26 23.60
N CYS A 280 -5.67 15.19 24.85
CA CYS A 280 -6.55 15.20 26.00
C CYS A 280 -6.33 16.54 26.71
N GLY A 281 -7.20 17.53 26.49
CA GLY A 281 -7.01 18.89 27.02
C GLY A 281 -5.91 19.69 26.32
N ASP A 282 -5.61 20.88 26.85
CA ASP A 282 -4.76 21.87 26.17
C ASP A 282 -3.28 21.50 26.12
N ARG A 283 -2.80 20.63 27.03
CA ARG A 283 -1.37 20.32 27.19
C ARG A 283 -1.06 18.86 27.50
N SER A 284 -1.97 17.94 27.23
CA SER A 284 -1.72 16.51 27.41
C SER A 284 -2.05 15.70 26.16
N VAL A 285 -1.24 14.67 25.93
CA VAL A 285 -1.39 13.73 24.83
C VAL A 285 -1.55 12.33 25.42
N ARG A 286 -2.62 11.65 25.02
CA ARG A 286 -2.94 10.29 25.44
C ARG A 286 -2.61 9.33 24.30
N ILE A 287 -1.79 8.33 24.60
CA ILE A 287 -1.32 7.32 23.66
C ILE A 287 -1.66 5.94 24.25
N PRO A 288 -2.65 5.23 23.67
CA PRO A 288 -2.89 3.85 24.04
C PRO A 288 -1.78 2.96 23.45
N LEU A 289 -1.20 2.12 24.29
CA LEU A 289 -0.16 1.15 23.96
C LEU A 289 -0.70 -0.24 24.27
N VAL A 290 -0.45 -1.20 23.39
CA VAL A 290 -0.64 -2.62 23.67
C VAL A 290 0.75 -3.22 23.82
N LEU A 291 1.04 -3.70 25.01
CA LEU A 291 2.27 -4.40 25.33
C LEU A 291 2.02 -5.90 25.22
N GLY A 292 2.96 -6.64 24.66
CA GLY A 292 2.93 -8.10 24.59
C GLY A 292 4.12 -8.70 25.32
N ASP A 293 3.91 -9.83 25.98
CA ASP A 293 4.98 -10.65 26.54
C ASP A 293 5.41 -11.76 25.57
N ALA A 294 6.53 -12.41 25.88
CA ALA A 294 7.08 -13.51 25.09
C ALA A 294 6.19 -14.77 25.06
N GLU A 295 5.19 -14.88 25.93
CA GLU A 295 4.25 -16.00 26.00
C GLU A 295 2.94 -15.71 25.23
N GLY A 296 2.84 -14.54 24.59
CA GLY A 296 1.69 -14.12 23.79
C GLY A 296 0.58 -13.45 24.58
N GLY A 297 0.79 -13.17 25.87
CA GLY A 297 -0.09 -12.34 26.68
C GLY A 297 0.00 -10.88 26.25
N THR A 298 -1.16 -10.21 26.10
CA THR A 298 -1.20 -8.79 25.77
C THR A 298 -1.84 -7.99 26.89
N SER A 299 -1.25 -6.84 27.20
CA SER A 299 -1.68 -5.91 28.24
C SER A 299 -1.79 -4.51 27.65
N THR A 300 -2.94 -3.86 27.81
CA THR A 300 -3.15 -2.50 27.32
C THR A 300 -2.71 -1.49 28.40
N LEU A 301 -1.79 -0.62 28.03
CA LEU A 301 -1.29 0.48 28.86
C LEU A 301 -1.61 1.79 28.17
N VAL A 302 -2.17 2.77 28.89
CA VAL A 302 -2.43 4.08 28.31
C VAL A 302 -1.45 5.09 28.88
N LEU A 303 -0.55 5.58 28.04
CA LEU A 303 0.43 6.60 28.39
C LEU A 303 -0.19 7.98 28.22
N THR A 304 -0.20 8.80 29.27
CA THR A 304 -0.61 10.21 29.18
C THR A 304 0.62 11.08 29.45
N ILE A 305 1.04 11.85 28.45
CA ILE A 305 2.19 12.75 28.53
C ILE A 305 1.67 14.17 28.70
N GLN A 306 2.05 14.83 29.78
CA GLN A 306 1.71 16.23 30.05
C GLN A 306 2.94 17.11 29.76
N LEU A 307 2.74 18.18 29.00
CA LEU A 307 3.82 19.10 28.60
C LEU A 307 3.81 20.35 29.47
N ASP A 308 4.86 20.52 30.28
CA ASP A 308 5.05 21.73 31.08
C ASP A 308 5.32 22.97 30.22
N THR A 309 5.08 24.15 30.80
CA THR A 309 5.48 25.43 30.20
C THR A 309 6.98 25.63 30.29
N ILE A 310 7.61 25.95 29.17
CA ILE A 310 8.92 26.61 29.18
C ILE A 310 8.69 27.97 29.86
N PRO A 311 9.34 28.31 30.98
CA PRO A 311 9.20 29.62 31.57
C PRO A 311 9.73 30.67 30.58
N ASP A 312 8.88 31.65 30.25
CA ASP A 312 9.29 32.81 29.45
C ASP A 312 10.49 33.46 30.14
N GLY A 313 11.60 33.57 29.41
CA GLY A 313 12.79 34.26 29.89
C GLY A 313 12.44 35.70 30.22
N GLU A 314 12.66 36.08 31.48
CA GLU A 314 12.65 37.46 31.92
C GLU A 314 13.54 38.29 31.00
N SER A 315 12.93 39.21 30.26
CA SER A 315 13.66 40.32 29.64
C SER A 315 14.01 41.31 30.75
N GLY A 316 15.22 41.17 31.31
CA GLY A 316 15.90 42.17 32.11
C GLY A 316 16.69 43.14 31.25
#